data_AF-A0A0D2N0K2-F1
#
_entry.id   AF-A0A0D2N0K2-F1
#
_cell.length_a   1.000
_cell.length_b   1.000
_cell.length_c   1.000
_cell.angle_alpha   90.00
_cell.angle_beta   90.00
_cell.angle_gamma   90.00
#
_symmetry.space_group_name_H-M   'P 1'
#
loop_
_entity.id
_entity.type
_entity.pdbx_description
1 polymer ?
#
loop_
_entity_poly.entity_id
_entity_poly.type
_entity_poly.pdbx_seq_one_letter_code
_entity_poly.pdbx_strand_id
1 'polypeptide(L)'
;MFKLVYPKLWDPVKLHDWFNLVVIALLNALNISYLITGEGFTVFWTTTMLYFLFDTVFVGIYPQSVKSPVVILSHHLCTALYMLIPYNYPQYHWCMAYCMLVEVNTWLLIARRCIGGKPIELAFYVTWVGLRNVFYPYLIWAFYKEWRSETVICGSPWNPILITPLLQASCGIHGARGGGNCARATMRAAWRASAAAGWAFLTGLNYHWTLQLVLKLMRPGGKGAAAPCQRSQTPGRAGRAPKGAPDAAADGAAVKSHFL
;
A
#
# COMPACT_ATOMS: atom_id res chain seq x y z
N MET A 1 -15.94 18.37 -1.82
CA MET A 1 -14.51 18.58 -1.48
C MET A 1 -14.43 18.73 0.04
N PHE A 2 -14.18 17.65 0.77
CA PHE A 2 -14.14 17.67 2.24
C PHE A 2 -12.81 18.30 2.70
N LYS A 3 -12.84 19.53 3.21
CA LYS A 3 -11.71 20.10 3.97
C LYS A 3 -11.72 19.43 5.35
N LEU A 4 -11.06 18.29 5.46
CA LEU A 4 -10.81 17.65 6.74
C LEU A 4 -10.11 18.66 7.67
N VAL A 5 -10.69 18.86 8.84
CA VAL A 5 -10.13 19.67 9.92
C VAL A 5 -8.81 19.03 10.32
N TYR A 6 -7.69 19.67 9.99
CA TYR A 6 -6.38 19.22 10.43
C TYR A 6 -6.18 19.67 11.87
N PRO A 7 -6.12 18.75 12.85
CA PRO A 7 -5.63 19.13 14.16
C PRO A 7 -4.17 19.53 13.99
N LYS A 8 -3.81 20.78 14.32
CA LYS A 8 -2.40 21.24 14.33
C LYS A 8 -1.50 20.41 15.26
N LEU A 9 -2.09 19.53 16.06
CA LEU A 9 -1.42 18.80 17.13
C LEU A 9 -0.63 17.57 16.65
N TRP A 10 -0.97 16.94 15.52
CA TRP A 10 -0.29 15.71 15.07
C TRP A 10 -0.26 15.52 13.55
N ASP A 11 0.78 14.80 13.07
CA ASP A 11 0.96 14.44 11.66
C ASP A 11 0.45 13.01 11.41
N PRO A 12 -0.66 12.84 10.64
CA PRO A 12 -1.24 11.52 10.41
C PRO A 12 -0.33 10.56 9.66
N VAL A 13 0.58 11.07 8.82
CA VAL A 13 1.54 10.22 8.09
C VAL A 13 2.51 9.59 9.07
N LYS A 14 3.07 10.39 9.99
CA LYS A 14 4.02 9.88 10.99
C LYS A 14 3.36 8.95 11.98
N LEU A 15 2.15 9.28 12.44
CA LEU A 15 1.40 8.42 13.37
C LEU A 15 1.14 7.05 12.73
N HIS A 16 0.67 7.04 11.48
CA HIS A 16 0.43 5.83 10.70
C HIS A 16 1.69 5.00 10.51
N ASP A 17 2.78 5.63 10.09
CA ASP A 17 4.05 4.94 9.85
C ASP A 17 4.60 4.30 11.14
N TRP A 18 4.55 5.00 12.28
CA TRP A 18 5.00 4.45 13.58
C TRP A 18 4.10 3.32 14.08
N PHE A 19 2.78 3.47 13.94
CA PHE A 19 1.82 2.43 14.29
C PHE A 19 2.09 1.16 13.46
N ASN A 20 2.21 1.29 12.14
CA ASN A 20 2.48 0.17 11.25
C ASN A 20 3.85 -0.47 11.51
N LEU A 21 4.86 0.33 11.86
CA LEU A 21 6.19 -0.20 12.20
C LEU A 21 6.15 -1.19 13.38
N VAL A 22 5.30 -0.92 14.38
CA VAL A 22 5.13 -1.79 15.54
C VAL A 22 4.20 -2.96 15.24
N VAL A 23 3.01 -2.69 14.70
CA VAL A 23 1.98 -3.72 14.51
C VAL A 23 2.37 -4.71 13.42
N ILE A 24 2.96 -4.27 12.31
CA ILE A 24 3.40 -5.18 11.25
C ILE A 24 4.60 -6.04 11.73
N ALA A 25 5.46 -5.52 12.62
CA ALA A 25 6.51 -6.34 13.23
C ALA A 25 5.91 -7.53 14.01
N LEU A 26 4.88 -7.27 14.81
CA LEU A 26 4.13 -8.30 15.54
C LEU A 26 3.47 -9.29 14.58
N LEU A 27 2.81 -8.81 13.51
CA LEU A 27 2.21 -9.69 12.50
C LEU A 27 3.24 -10.60 11.82
N ASN A 28 4.40 -10.06 11.47
CA ASN A 28 5.50 -10.84 10.90
C ASN A 28 6.00 -11.90 11.90
N ALA A 29 6.12 -11.56 13.19
CA ALA A 29 6.51 -12.52 14.22
C ALA A 29 5.49 -13.67 14.36
N LEU A 30 4.19 -13.35 14.38
CA LEU A 30 3.11 -14.35 14.43
C LEU A 30 3.11 -15.23 13.17
N ASN A 31 3.30 -14.63 11.99
CA ASN A 31 3.37 -15.36 10.73
C ASN A 31 4.56 -16.34 10.71
N ILE A 32 5.75 -15.86 11.07
CA ILE A 32 6.96 -16.70 11.13
C ILE A 32 6.80 -17.80 12.19
N SER A 33 6.22 -17.49 13.35
CA SER A 33 5.91 -18.50 14.36
C SER A 33 5.01 -19.59 13.78
N TYR A 34 3.91 -19.22 13.12
CA TYR A 34 3.00 -20.17 12.49
C TYR A 34 3.70 -21.00 11.39
N LEU A 35 4.56 -20.38 10.56
CA LEU A 35 5.31 -21.12 9.54
C LEU A 35 6.31 -22.14 10.12
N ILE A 36 6.85 -21.86 11.32
CA ILE A 36 7.80 -22.76 11.99
C ILE A 36 7.08 -23.88 12.74
N THR A 37 6.00 -23.56 13.46
CA THR A 37 5.36 -24.51 14.39
C THR A 37 4.11 -25.16 13.83
N GLY A 38 3.45 -24.56 12.83
CA GLY A 38 2.10 -24.94 12.39
C GLY A 38 1.00 -24.55 13.37
N GLU A 39 1.34 -23.90 14.49
CA GLU A 39 0.44 -23.61 15.61
C GLU A 39 0.05 -22.13 15.70
N GLY A 40 -1.08 -21.84 16.33
CA GLY A 40 -1.50 -20.46 16.62
C GLY A 40 -2.14 -19.71 15.44
N PHE A 41 -2.64 -20.43 14.43
CA PHE A 41 -3.28 -19.82 13.25
C PHE A 41 -4.41 -18.85 13.61
N THR A 42 -5.28 -19.19 14.56
CA THR A 42 -6.40 -18.33 14.95
C THR A 42 -5.93 -16.97 15.46
N VAL A 43 -4.87 -16.93 16.28
CA VAL A 43 -4.29 -15.69 16.79
C VAL A 43 -3.69 -14.90 15.63
N PHE A 44 -2.85 -15.54 14.80
CA PHE A 44 -2.26 -14.93 13.62
C PHE A 44 -3.32 -14.34 12.66
N TRP A 45 -4.34 -15.11 12.32
CA TRP A 45 -5.43 -14.69 11.45
C TRP A 45 -6.22 -13.52 12.06
N THR A 46 -6.61 -13.64 13.34
CA THR A 46 -7.42 -12.61 14.01
C THR A 46 -6.67 -11.29 14.08
N THR A 47 -5.41 -11.30 14.50
CA THR A 47 -4.58 -10.08 14.56
C THR A 47 -4.39 -9.49 13.16
N THR A 48 -4.17 -10.32 12.14
CA THR A 48 -4.04 -9.86 10.74
C THR A 48 -5.34 -9.21 10.26
N MET A 49 -6.49 -9.85 10.47
CA MET A 49 -7.79 -9.33 10.07
C MET A 49 -8.08 -7.99 10.74
N LEU A 50 -7.90 -7.90 12.06
CA LEU A 50 -8.10 -6.66 12.81
C LEU A 50 -7.19 -5.54 12.30
N TYR A 51 -5.91 -5.84 12.02
CA TYR A 51 -5.00 -4.88 11.42
C TYR A 51 -5.52 -4.34 10.07
N PHE A 52 -5.90 -5.21 9.13
CA PHE A 52 -6.41 -4.77 7.83
C PHE A 52 -7.69 -3.92 7.96
N LEU A 53 -8.59 -4.27 8.89
CA LEU A 53 -9.80 -3.50 9.14
C LEU A 53 -9.48 -2.12 9.74
N PHE A 54 -8.63 -2.06 10.77
CA PHE A 54 -8.24 -0.79 11.38
C PHE A 54 -7.46 0.10 10.41
N ASP A 55 -6.55 -0.47 9.61
CA ASP A 55 -5.79 0.29 8.64
C ASP A 55 -6.69 0.81 7.49
N THR A 56 -7.69 0.01 7.09
CA THR A 56 -8.72 0.45 6.14
C THR A 56 -9.51 1.64 6.68
N VAL A 57 -9.94 1.58 7.94
CA VAL A 57 -10.64 2.71 8.58
C VAL A 57 -9.73 3.92 8.69
N PHE A 58 -8.47 3.75 9.13
CA PHE A 58 -7.51 4.83 9.28
C PHE A 58 -7.23 5.54 7.94
N VAL A 59 -6.91 4.78 6.89
CA VAL A 59 -6.66 5.33 5.54
C VAL A 59 -7.94 5.95 4.95
N GLY A 60 -9.11 5.40 5.26
CA GLY A 60 -10.40 5.97 4.86
C GLY A 60 -10.65 7.35 5.47
N ILE A 61 -10.30 7.54 6.75
CA ILE A 61 -10.43 8.82 7.46
C ILE A 61 -9.32 9.79 7.05
N TYR A 62 -8.08 9.30 6.88
CA TYR A 62 -6.89 10.09 6.59
C TYR A 62 -6.20 9.63 5.29
N PRO A 63 -6.81 9.86 4.10
CA PRO A 63 -6.29 9.35 2.82
C PRO A 63 -4.90 9.91 2.45
N GLN A 64 -4.48 11.03 3.04
CA GLN A 64 -3.15 11.62 2.89
C GLN A 64 -2.02 10.85 3.60
N SER A 65 -2.35 9.91 4.49
CA SER A 65 -1.38 9.03 5.17
C SER A 65 -0.60 8.17 4.18
N VAL A 66 -1.18 7.91 3.00
CA VAL A 66 -0.62 7.04 1.96
C VAL A 66 -0.63 7.71 0.59
N LYS A 67 0.27 7.27 -0.30
CA LYS A 67 0.38 7.86 -1.65
C LYS A 67 -0.80 7.54 -2.57
N SER A 68 -1.43 6.38 -2.37
CA SER A 68 -2.54 5.90 -3.22
C SER A 68 -3.62 5.25 -2.36
N PRO A 69 -4.49 6.05 -1.72
CA PRO A 69 -5.47 5.55 -0.76
C PRO A 69 -6.47 4.58 -1.40
N VAL A 70 -6.93 4.84 -2.64
CA VAL A 70 -7.89 3.97 -3.32
C VAL A 70 -7.32 2.57 -3.56
N VAL A 71 -6.07 2.48 -4.01
CA VAL A 71 -5.42 1.18 -4.28
C VAL A 71 -5.21 0.39 -3.00
N ILE A 72 -4.81 1.08 -1.92
CA ILE A 72 -4.60 0.45 -0.61
C ILE A 72 -5.92 -0.01 0.00
N LEU A 73 -6.95 0.84 0.00
CA LEU A 73 -8.28 0.49 0.50
C LEU A 73 -8.89 -0.68 -0.26
N SER A 74 -8.80 -0.66 -1.60
CA SER A 74 -9.30 -1.79 -2.39
C SER A 74 -8.52 -3.05 -2.05
N HIS A 75 -7.18 -2.98 -1.99
CA HIS A 75 -6.34 -4.13 -1.66
C HIS A 75 -6.67 -4.71 -0.28
N HIS A 76 -6.84 -3.88 0.74
CA HIS A 76 -7.18 -4.34 2.09
C HIS A 76 -8.55 -5.00 2.11
N LEU A 77 -9.55 -4.41 1.43
CA LEU A 77 -10.87 -5.00 1.35
C LEU A 77 -10.86 -6.34 0.57
N CYS A 78 -10.22 -6.38 -0.60
CA CYS A 78 -10.00 -7.62 -1.37
C CYS A 78 -9.36 -8.69 -0.46
N THR A 79 -8.31 -8.32 0.27
CA THR A 79 -7.52 -9.22 1.13
C THR A 79 -8.30 -9.71 2.34
N ALA A 80 -8.99 -8.83 3.05
CA ALA A 80 -9.88 -9.20 4.14
C ALA A 80 -10.96 -10.21 3.69
N LEU A 81 -11.55 -10.01 2.52
CA LEU A 81 -12.56 -10.92 1.99
C LEU A 81 -12.00 -12.30 1.66
N TYR A 82 -10.89 -12.40 0.94
CA TYR A 82 -10.34 -13.73 0.60
C TYR A 82 -9.60 -14.39 1.77
N MET A 83 -9.19 -13.67 2.82
CA MET A 83 -8.68 -14.26 4.07
C MET A 83 -9.75 -15.05 4.84
N LEU A 84 -11.03 -14.92 4.48
CA LEU A 84 -12.08 -15.81 4.99
C LEU A 84 -11.91 -17.25 4.46
N ILE A 85 -11.25 -17.45 3.33
CA ILE A 85 -11.00 -18.80 2.78
C ILE A 85 -10.15 -19.63 3.77
N PRO A 86 -8.90 -19.25 4.10
CA PRO A 86 -8.09 -20.05 5.02
C PRO A 86 -8.74 -20.19 6.40
N TYR A 87 -9.52 -19.20 6.86
CA TYR A 87 -10.28 -19.33 8.12
C TYR A 87 -11.32 -20.46 8.11
N ASN A 88 -12.06 -20.61 7.01
CA ASN A 88 -13.11 -21.64 6.88
C ASN A 88 -12.56 -22.98 6.35
N TYR A 89 -11.36 -22.98 5.76
CA TYR A 89 -10.74 -24.12 5.12
C TYR A 89 -9.29 -24.28 5.62
N PRO A 90 -9.09 -24.99 6.75
CA PRO A 90 -7.79 -25.09 7.41
C PRO A 90 -6.65 -25.62 6.55
N GLN A 91 -6.97 -26.41 5.52
CA GLN A 91 -5.99 -26.88 4.54
C GLN A 91 -5.29 -25.75 3.77
N TYR A 92 -5.83 -24.53 3.78
CA TYR A 92 -5.24 -23.34 3.13
C TYR A 92 -4.59 -22.36 4.11
N HIS A 93 -4.44 -22.70 5.39
CA HIS A 93 -3.74 -21.84 6.34
C HIS A 93 -2.33 -21.45 5.85
N TRP A 94 -1.62 -22.41 5.24
CA TRP A 94 -0.29 -22.17 4.66
C TRP A 94 -0.33 -21.12 3.54
N CYS A 95 -1.38 -21.10 2.69
CA CYS A 95 -1.53 -20.12 1.62
C CYS A 95 -1.50 -18.69 2.17
N MET A 96 -2.22 -18.46 3.27
CA MET A 96 -2.22 -17.15 3.95
C MET A 96 -0.85 -16.82 4.51
N ALA A 97 -0.23 -17.75 5.24
CA ALA A 97 1.05 -17.51 5.88
C ALA A 97 2.15 -17.11 4.89
N TYR A 98 2.25 -17.82 3.77
CA TYR A 98 3.19 -17.46 2.71
C TYR A 98 2.82 -16.16 1.99
N CYS A 99 1.53 -15.89 1.75
CA CYS A 99 1.09 -14.60 1.21
C CYS A 99 1.36 -13.42 2.15
N MET A 100 1.42 -13.65 3.46
CA MET A 100 1.73 -12.62 4.44
C MET A 100 3.22 -12.31 4.55
N LEU A 101 4.12 -13.07 3.88
CA LEU A 101 5.55 -12.74 3.83
C LEU A 101 5.83 -11.40 3.12
N VAL A 102 4.93 -10.89 2.28
CA VAL A 102 5.07 -9.53 1.72
C VAL A 102 5.09 -8.45 2.79
N GLU A 103 4.48 -8.69 3.96
CA GLU A 103 4.50 -7.71 5.04
C GLU A 103 5.88 -7.54 5.67
N VAL A 104 6.82 -8.48 5.47
CA VAL A 104 8.23 -8.25 5.76
C VAL A 104 8.78 -7.13 4.88
N ASN A 105 8.41 -7.11 3.61
CA ASN A 105 8.82 -6.06 2.68
C ASN A 105 8.14 -4.72 2.98
N THR A 106 6.85 -4.72 3.32
CA THR A 106 6.13 -3.53 3.80
C THR A 106 6.79 -2.96 5.06
N TRP A 107 7.10 -3.82 6.03
CA TRP A 107 7.76 -3.42 7.27
C TRP A 107 9.14 -2.79 7.00
N LEU A 108 9.98 -3.41 6.16
CA LEU A 108 11.28 -2.86 5.78
C LEU A 108 11.17 -1.53 5.02
N LEU A 109 10.14 -1.36 4.18
CA LEU A 109 9.86 -0.08 3.51
C LEU A 109 9.57 1.04 4.53
N ILE A 110 8.75 0.74 5.54
CA ILE A 110 8.38 1.70 6.60
C ILE A 110 9.58 1.99 7.48
N ALA A 111 10.30 0.95 7.92
CA ALA A 111 11.53 1.08 8.70
C ALA A 111 12.56 1.95 7.99
N ARG A 112 12.73 1.80 6.67
CA ARG A 112 13.60 2.66 5.86
C ARG A 112 13.16 4.12 5.87
N ARG A 113 11.87 4.42 5.93
CA ARG A 113 11.35 5.80 5.99
C ARG A 113 11.48 6.43 7.39
N CYS A 114 11.25 5.64 8.44
CA CYS A 114 11.24 6.13 9.83
C CYS A 114 12.63 6.17 10.46
N ILE A 115 13.42 5.10 10.26
CA ILE A 115 14.72 4.88 10.90
C ILE A 115 15.85 5.15 9.90
N GLY A 116 15.71 4.65 8.68
CA GLY A 116 16.75 4.73 7.65
C GLY A 116 17.94 3.80 7.91
N GLY A 117 19.03 4.01 7.17
CA GLY A 117 20.27 3.23 7.30
C GLY A 117 20.50 2.20 6.20
N LYS A 118 21.77 2.03 5.82
CA LYS A 118 22.20 1.14 4.72
C LYS A 118 21.80 -0.33 4.92
N PRO A 119 21.86 -0.92 6.14
CA PRO A 119 21.42 -2.30 6.32
C PRO A 119 19.92 -2.51 6.05
N ILE A 120 19.06 -1.61 6.53
CA ILE A 120 17.61 -1.68 6.31
C ILE A 120 17.29 -1.52 4.82
N GLU A 121 17.98 -0.60 4.15
CA GLU A 121 17.85 -0.40 2.71
C GLU A 121 18.25 -1.64 1.91
N LEU A 122 19.41 -2.25 2.22
CA LEU A 122 19.84 -3.49 1.59
C LEU A 122 18.84 -4.62 1.83
N ALA A 123 18.40 -4.81 3.08
CA ALA A 123 17.39 -5.83 3.43
C ALA A 123 16.07 -5.60 2.68
N PHE A 124 15.61 -4.35 2.56
CA PHE A 124 14.44 -4.00 1.77
C PHE A 124 14.59 -4.45 0.32
N TYR A 125 15.72 -4.14 -0.34
CA TYR A 125 15.91 -4.53 -1.74
C TYR A 125 16.05 -6.04 -1.92
N VAL A 126 16.80 -6.73 -1.04
CA VAL A 126 16.94 -8.19 -1.10
C VAL A 126 15.59 -8.88 -0.94
N THR A 127 14.82 -8.52 0.09
CA THR A 127 13.48 -9.08 0.31
C THR A 127 12.51 -8.70 -0.79
N TRP A 128 12.59 -7.47 -1.31
CA TRP A 128 11.75 -7.02 -2.42
C TRP A 128 12.00 -7.87 -3.67
N VAL A 129 13.27 -8.06 -4.05
CA VAL A 129 13.62 -8.90 -5.22
C VAL A 129 13.18 -10.35 -4.98
N GLY A 130 13.58 -10.94 -3.85
CA GLY A 130 13.30 -12.34 -3.54
C GLY A 130 11.80 -12.63 -3.48
N LEU A 131 11.03 -11.83 -2.74
CA LEU A 131 9.60 -12.03 -2.63
C LEU A 131 8.91 -11.74 -3.96
N ARG A 132 9.10 -10.54 -4.53
CA ARG A 132 8.33 -10.13 -5.71
C ARG A 132 8.71 -10.93 -6.95
N ASN A 133 9.99 -11.17 -7.23
CA ASN A 133 10.41 -11.73 -8.52
C ASN A 133 10.61 -13.24 -8.50
N VAL A 134 10.74 -13.86 -7.33
CA VAL A 134 10.98 -15.31 -7.23
C VAL A 134 9.81 -15.98 -6.52
N PHE A 135 9.52 -15.55 -5.29
CA PHE A 135 8.58 -16.26 -4.43
C PHE A 135 7.12 -16.14 -4.89
N TYR A 136 6.65 -14.94 -5.21
CA TYR A 136 5.25 -14.74 -5.65
C TYR A 136 4.93 -15.43 -6.98
N PRO A 137 5.79 -15.37 -8.03
CA PRO A 137 5.60 -16.18 -9.22
C PRO A 137 5.53 -17.69 -8.94
N TYR A 138 6.29 -18.18 -7.95
CA TYR A 138 6.15 -19.56 -7.49
C TYR A 138 4.80 -19.83 -6.80
N LEU A 139 4.34 -18.94 -5.91
CA LEU A 139 3.03 -19.08 -5.25
C LEU A 139 1.86 -19.12 -6.23
N ILE A 140 1.93 -18.35 -7.31
CA ILE A 140 0.96 -18.38 -8.41
C ILE A 140 0.81 -19.81 -8.96
N TRP A 141 1.92 -20.49 -9.22
CA TRP A 141 1.92 -21.86 -9.70
C TRP A 141 1.41 -22.84 -8.63
N ALA A 142 1.78 -22.64 -7.36
CA ALA A 142 1.30 -23.45 -6.26
C ALA A 142 -0.24 -23.35 -6.12
N PHE A 143 -0.80 -22.14 -6.14
CA PHE A 143 -2.24 -21.92 -6.07
C PHE A 143 -2.98 -22.45 -7.29
N TYR A 144 -2.36 -22.43 -8.48
CA TYR A 144 -2.94 -23.09 -9.65
C TYR A 144 -3.07 -24.60 -9.47
N LYS A 145 -2.07 -25.26 -8.86
CA LYS A 145 -2.14 -26.69 -8.52
C LYS A 145 -3.25 -26.99 -7.52
N GLU A 146 -3.37 -26.20 -6.47
CA GLU A 146 -4.46 -26.35 -5.48
C GLU A 146 -5.84 -26.16 -6.14
N TRP A 147 -5.99 -25.12 -6.95
CA TRP A 147 -7.24 -24.89 -7.69
C TRP A 147 -7.60 -26.07 -8.60
N ARG A 148 -6.62 -26.67 -9.29
CA ARG A 148 -6.82 -27.86 -10.12
C ARG A 148 -7.26 -29.07 -9.29
N SER A 149 -6.62 -29.29 -8.15
CA SER A 149 -6.98 -30.37 -7.22
C SER A 149 -8.43 -30.23 -6.76
N GLU A 150 -8.80 -29.06 -6.25
CA GLU A 150 -10.16 -28.76 -5.81
C GLU A 150 -11.18 -28.83 -6.94
N THR A 151 -10.81 -28.43 -8.16
CA THR A 151 -11.69 -28.56 -9.33
C THR A 151 -12.07 -30.02 -9.59
N VAL A 152 -11.13 -30.95 -9.40
CA VAL A 152 -11.40 -32.39 -9.55
C VAL A 152 -12.32 -32.89 -8.44
N ILE A 153 -12.09 -32.46 -7.19
CA ILE A 153 -12.90 -32.86 -6.03
C ILE A 153 -14.33 -32.32 -6.13
N CYS A 154 -14.49 -31.04 -6.48
CA CYS A 154 -15.79 -30.40 -6.59
C CYS A 154 -16.55 -30.74 -7.88
N GLY A 155 -15.89 -31.33 -8.88
CA GLY A 155 -16.47 -31.53 -10.22
C GLY A 155 -16.77 -30.23 -10.97
N SER A 156 -16.24 -29.09 -10.52
CA SER A 156 -16.51 -27.76 -11.06
C SER A 156 -15.31 -26.83 -10.85
N PRO A 157 -14.97 -25.96 -11.83
CA PRO A 157 -13.90 -24.98 -11.68
C PRO A 157 -14.25 -23.85 -10.69
N TRP A 158 -15.53 -23.73 -10.32
CA TRP A 158 -16.06 -22.71 -9.42
C TRP A 158 -15.91 -23.12 -7.96
N ASN A 159 -14.67 -23.16 -7.48
CA ASN A 159 -14.33 -23.44 -6.08
C ASN A 159 -13.81 -22.17 -5.37
N PRO A 160 -13.75 -22.14 -4.03
CA PRO A 160 -13.34 -20.96 -3.27
C PRO A 160 -11.96 -20.40 -3.65
N ILE A 161 -11.01 -21.22 -4.09
CA ILE A 161 -9.67 -20.77 -4.48
C ILE A 161 -9.73 -19.80 -5.67
N LEU A 162 -10.70 -19.98 -6.58
CA LEU A 162 -10.86 -19.11 -7.75
C LEU A 162 -11.21 -17.66 -7.38
N ILE A 163 -11.79 -17.42 -6.20
CA ILE A 163 -12.15 -16.07 -5.74
C ILE A 163 -10.91 -15.19 -5.57
N THR A 164 -9.82 -15.75 -5.05
CA THR A 164 -8.57 -15.02 -4.76
C THR A 164 -7.99 -14.31 -5.99
N PRO A 165 -7.69 -14.98 -7.12
CA PRO A 165 -7.16 -14.31 -8.31
C PRO A 165 -8.16 -13.34 -8.95
N LEU A 166 -9.47 -13.59 -8.84
CA LEU A 166 -10.50 -12.67 -9.36
C LEU A 166 -10.52 -11.34 -8.58
N LEU A 167 -10.53 -11.42 -7.24
CA LEU A 167 -10.46 -10.25 -6.38
C LEU A 167 -9.13 -9.50 -6.58
N GLN A 168 -8.01 -10.23 -6.64
CA GLN A 168 -6.69 -9.63 -6.85
C GLN A 168 -6.59 -8.91 -8.21
N ALA A 169 -7.12 -9.50 -9.28
CA ALA A 169 -7.14 -8.88 -10.60
C ALA A 169 -8.01 -7.60 -10.62
N SER A 170 -9.18 -7.63 -9.99
CA SER A 170 -10.09 -6.47 -9.91
C SER A 170 -9.46 -5.27 -9.18
N CYS A 171 -8.67 -5.55 -8.14
CA CYS A 171 -7.92 -4.57 -7.37
C CYS A 171 -6.87 -3.85 -8.25
N GLY A 172 -6.26 -4.53 -9.23
CA GLY A 172 -5.29 -3.94 -10.17
C GLY A 172 -5.88 -2.97 -11.20
N ILE A 173 -7.16 -3.14 -11.56
CA ILE A 173 -7.81 -2.37 -12.64
C ILE A 173 -7.97 -0.88 -12.26
N HIS A 174 -8.18 -0.59 -10.97
CA HIS A 174 -8.43 0.78 -10.51
C HIS A 174 -7.17 1.65 -10.54
N GLY A 175 -5.98 1.07 -10.40
CA GLY A 175 -4.71 1.78 -10.53
C GLY A 175 -4.37 2.18 -11.98
N ALA A 176 -4.91 1.46 -12.97
CA ALA A 176 -4.56 1.64 -14.38
C ALA A 176 -5.35 2.75 -15.10
N ARG A 177 -6.36 3.37 -14.47
CA ARG A 177 -7.18 4.42 -15.12
C ARG A 177 -6.40 5.71 -15.48
N GLY A 178 -5.15 5.85 -15.02
CA GLY A 178 -4.24 6.92 -15.46
C GLY A 178 -3.31 6.57 -16.64
N GLY A 179 -3.30 5.31 -17.11
CA GLY A 179 -2.48 4.85 -18.24
C GLY A 179 -3.34 4.60 -19.48
N GLY A 180 -2.90 5.09 -20.65
CA GLY A 180 -3.67 5.15 -21.90
C GLY A 180 -4.21 3.82 -22.45
N ASN A 181 -4.90 3.92 -23.61
CA ASN A 181 -5.74 2.90 -24.25
C ASN A 181 -5.11 1.50 -24.44
N CYS A 182 -3.78 1.37 -24.41
CA CYS A 182 -3.08 0.09 -24.57
C CYS A 182 -3.38 -0.91 -23.43
N ALA A 183 -3.47 -0.46 -22.17
CA ALA A 183 -3.77 -1.32 -21.03
C ALA A 183 -5.18 -1.93 -21.09
N ARG A 184 -6.12 -1.25 -21.75
CA ARG A 184 -7.52 -1.73 -21.89
C ARG A 184 -7.68 -2.84 -22.92
N ALA A 185 -6.83 -2.89 -23.95
CA ALA A 185 -6.88 -3.93 -24.99
C ALA A 185 -6.33 -5.27 -24.46
N THR A 186 -5.21 -5.24 -23.74
CA THR A 186 -4.61 -6.43 -23.09
C THR A 186 -5.55 -7.04 -22.05
N MET A 187 -6.33 -6.21 -21.36
CA MET A 187 -7.29 -6.62 -20.33
C MET A 187 -8.47 -7.42 -20.91
N ARG A 188 -8.99 -7.05 -22.08
CA ARG A 188 -10.08 -7.81 -22.74
C ARG A 188 -9.61 -9.14 -23.32
N ALA A 189 -8.35 -9.20 -23.77
CA ALA A 189 -7.73 -10.44 -24.23
C ALA A 189 -7.45 -11.41 -23.07
N ALA A 190 -6.92 -10.88 -21.95
CA ALA A 190 -6.64 -11.66 -20.73
C ALA A 190 -7.90 -12.12 -19.99
N TRP A 191 -9.04 -11.44 -20.15
CA TRP A 191 -10.33 -11.87 -19.60
C TRP A 191 -10.97 -13.04 -20.37
N ARG A 192 -10.69 -13.15 -21.68
CA ARG A 192 -11.24 -14.21 -22.53
C ARG A 192 -10.44 -15.50 -22.48
N ALA A 193 -9.15 -15.42 -22.13
CA ALA A 193 -8.35 -16.57 -21.81
C ALA A 193 -8.45 -16.81 -20.30
N SER A 194 -8.93 -17.99 -19.91
CA SER A 194 -9.09 -18.50 -18.53
C SER A 194 -7.95 -18.15 -17.53
N ALA A 195 -8.18 -18.41 -16.23
CA ALA A 195 -7.30 -18.16 -15.07
C ALA A 195 -5.78 -18.03 -15.36
N ALA A 196 -5.20 -18.93 -16.16
CA ALA A 196 -3.81 -18.88 -16.65
C ALA A 196 -3.35 -17.52 -17.23
N ALA A 197 -4.20 -16.81 -17.98
CA ALA A 197 -3.85 -15.51 -18.54
C ALA A 197 -3.86 -14.38 -17.49
N GLY A 198 -4.72 -14.48 -16.47
CA GLY A 198 -4.70 -13.58 -15.33
C GLY A 198 -3.40 -13.70 -14.53
N TRP A 199 -2.92 -14.93 -14.34
CA TRP A 199 -1.65 -15.20 -13.66
C TRP A 199 -0.42 -14.69 -14.43
N ALA A 200 -0.40 -14.89 -15.75
CA ALA A 200 0.66 -14.36 -16.62
C ALA A 200 0.68 -12.82 -16.63
N PHE A 201 -0.49 -12.17 -16.60
CA PHE A 201 -0.61 -10.72 -16.54
C PHE A 201 -0.06 -10.12 -15.24
N LEU A 202 -0.41 -10.69 -14.08
CA LEU A 202 0.10 -10.26 -12.78
C LEU A 202 1.62 -10.39 -12.70
N THR A 203 2.15 -11.49 -13.25
CA THR A 203 3.58 -11.74 -13.37
C THR A 203 4.26 -10.72 -14.28
N GLY A 204 3.67 -10.43 -15.45
CA GLY A 204 4.18 -9.43 -16.38
C GLY A 204 4.19 -8.00 -15.83
N LEU A 205 3.14 -7.61 -15.10
CA LEU A 205 3.10 -6.32 -14.39
C LEU A 205 4.23 -6.22 -13.36
N ASN A 206 4.48 -7.30 -12.61
CA ASN A 206 5.53 -7.34 -11.61
C ASN A 206 6.92 -7.15 -12.24
N TYR A 207 7.20 -7.88 -13.34
CA TYR A 207 8.45 -7.72 -14.09
C TYR A 207 8.60 -6.32 -14.71
N HIS A 208 7.52 -5.71 -15.19
CA HIS A 208 7.56 -4.35 -15.71
C HIS A 208 8.02 -3.33 -14.64
N TRP A 209 7.46 -3.41 -13.43
CA TRP A 209 7.88 -2.54 -12.33
C TRP A 209 9.31 -2.82 -11.87
N THR A 210 9.74 -4.07 -11.90
CA THR A 210 11.13 -4.44 -11.63
C THR A 210 12.09 -3.82 -12.62
N LEU A 211 11.78 -3.90 -13.90
CA LEU A 211 12.59 -3.28 -14.94
C LEU A 211 12.68 -1.75 -14.73
N GLN A 212 11.57 -1.09 -14.42
CA GLN A 212 11.56 0.35 -14.12
C GLN A 212 12.46 0.72 -12.93
N LEU A 213 12.50 -0.12 -11.89
CA LEU A 213 13.36 0.11 -10.72
C LEU A 213 14.84 -0.11 -11.06
N VAL A 214 15.17 -1.20 -11.74
CA VAL A 214 16.54 -1.50 -12.20
C VAL A 214 17.06 -0.39 -13.09
N LEU A 215 16.26 0.05 -14.08
CA LEU A 215 16.62 1.16 -14.96
C LEU A 215 16.86 2.48 -14.19
N LYS A 216 16.11 2.74 -13.11
CA LYS A 216 16.37 3.89 -12.24
C LYS A 216 17.69 3.78 -11.47
N LEU A 217 18.03 2.59 -10.97
CA LEU A 217 19.29 2.34 -10.26
C LEU A 217 20.51 2.38 -11.20
N MET A 218 20.34 1.93 -12.44
CA MET A 218 21.42 1.88 -13.42
C MET A 218 21.75 3.23 -14.07
N ARG A 219 20.94 4.29 -13.88
CA ARG A 219 21.23 5.61 -14.46
C ARG A 219 22.53 6.19 -13.88
N PRO A 220 23.63 6.26 -14.64
CA PRO A 220 24.88 6.82 -14.17
C PRO A 220 24.68 8.32 -13.94
N GLY A 221 25.00 8.83 -12.74
CA GLY A 221 24.86 10.25 -12.41
C GLY A 221 23.68 10.62 -11.52
N GLY A 222 22.88 9.64 -11.05
CA GLY A 222 21.95 9.84 -9.95
C GLY A 222 22.71 10.06 -8.64
N LYS A 223 23.31 11.24 -8.44
CA LYS A 223 23.74 11.68 -7.11
C LYS A 223 22.56 11.44 -6.19
N GLY A 224 22.75 10.57 -5.19
CA GLY A 224 21.72 10.20 -4.24
C GLY A 224 21.14 11.47 -3.63
N ALA A 225 20.00 11.90 -4.18
CA ALA A 225 19.18 12.91 -3.56
C ALA A 225 18.56 12.21 -2.35
N ALA A 226 19.33 12.10 -1.27
CA ALA A 226 18.81 12.40 0.03
C ALA A 226 18.31 13.85 -0.06
N ALA A 227 17.15 14.03 -0.70
CA ALA A 227 16.42 15.27 -0.61
C ALA A 227 16.20 15.44 0.89
N PRO A 228 16.75 16.49 1.52
CA PRO A 228 16.37 16.80 2.87
C PRO A 228 14.84 16.84 2.87
N CYS A 229 14.21 16.18 3.86
CA CYS A 229 12.80 16.36 4.15
C CYS A 229 12.58 17.79 4.69
N GLN A 230 12.97 18.80 3.93
CA GLN A 230 12.59 20.18 4.15
C GLN A 230 11.38 20.41 3.27
N ARG A 231 10.21 20.10 3.85
CA ARG A 231 8.98 20.74 3.44
C ARG A 231 9.17 22.22 3.74
N SER A 232 9.63 22.99 2.75
CA SER A 232 9.60 24.44 2.81
C SER A 232 8.14 24.84 2.94
N GLN A 233 7.68 25.01 4.18
CA GLN A 233 6.63 25.95 4.46
C GLN A 233 7.23 27.30 4.11
N THR A 234 7.14 27.72 2.86
CA THR A 234 7.26 29.12 2.51
C THR A 234 6.17 29.81 3.33
N PRO A 235 6.50 30.64 4.33
CA PRO A 235 5.50 31.49 4.95
C PRO A 235 4.91 32.30 3.79
N GLY A 236 3.58 32.36 3.75
CA GLY A 236 2.86 33.16 2.77
C GLY A 236 3.57 34.50 2.62
N ARG A 237 4.01 34.78 1.38
CA ARG A 237 4.54 36.06 0.98
C ARG A 237 3.48 37.09 1.36
N ALA A 238 3.70 37.73 2.51
CA ALA A 238 2.91 38.85 2.99
C ALA A 238 2.81 39.88 1.88
N GLY A 239 1.64 40.50 1.79
CA GLY A 239 1.19 41.34 0.70
C GLY A 239 2.27 42.25 0.13
N ARG A 240 2.41 42.19 -1.18
CA ARG A 240 3.00 43.31 -1.92
C ARG A 240 2.02 44.47 -1.80
N ALA A 241 2.31 45.40 -0.89
CA ALA A 241 1.58 46.65 -0.76
C ALA A 241 1.60 47.40 -2.11
N PRO A 242 0.47 47.98 -2.56
CA PRO A 242 0.47 48.88 -3.70
C PRO A 242 1.24 50.15 -3.32
N LYS A 243 2.29 50.46 -4.10
CA LYS A 243 2.96 51.76 -4.06
C LYS A 243 2.08 52.77 -4.78
N GLY A 244 1.69 53.83 -4.06
CA GLY A 244 1.49 55.16 -4.63
C GLY A 244 0.05 55.68 -4.63
N ALA A 245 -0.24 56.57 -3.69
CA ALA A 245 -0.99 57.80 -3.95
C ALA A 245 -0.56 58.87 -2.91
N PRO A 246 -0.40 60.14 -3.31
CA PRO A 246 0.25 61.18 -2.53
C PRO A 246 -0.69 61.86 -1.53
N ASP A 247 -0.04 62.57 -0.61
CA ASP A 247 -0.55 63.32 0.52
C ASP A 247 -1.69 64.28 0.19
N ALA A 248 -2.77 64.22 0.98
CA ALA A 248 -3.73 65.30 1.11
C ALA A 248 -4.32 65.35 2.54
N ALA A 249 -4.04 66.49 3.18
CA ALA A 249 -4.85 67.22 4.17
C ALA A 249 -5.11 66.60 5.57
N ALA A 250 -4.39 67.19 6.53
CA ALA A 250 -4.93 68.08 7.57
C ALA A 250 -6.13 67.67 8.44
N ASP A 251 -5.94 67.98 9.73
CA ASP A 251 -6.90 68.35 10.77
C ASP A 251 -7.77 67.28 11.45
N GLY A 252 -7.88 67.44 12.77
CA GLY A 252 -9.10 67.06 13.49
C GLY A 252 -8.93 66.18 14.71
N ALA A 253 -8.47 66.80 15.80
CA ALA A 253 -8.90 66.61 17.19
C ALA A 253 -9.93 65.50 17.55
N ALA A 254 -9.52 64.70 18.54
CA ALA A 254 -10.19 64.49 19.82
C ALA A 254 -11.23 63.36 20.05
N VAL A 255 -11.19 62.90 21.31
CA VAL A 255 -12.27 62.39 22.18
C VAL A 255 -12.47 60.85 22.32
N LYS A 256 -12.00 60.38 23.49
CA LYS A 256 -12.62 59.53 24.53
C LYS A 256 -13.20 58.12 24.23
N SER A 257 -12.69 57.23 25.10
CA SER A 257 -13.40 56.39 26.09
C SER A 257 -13.93 54.99 25.75
N HIS A 258 -13.57 54.06 26.66
CA HIS A 258 -14.31 52.88 27.15
C HIS A 258 -14.64 51.78 26.09
N PHE A 259 -14.32 50.50 26.28
CA PHE A 259 -14.71 49.60 27.37
C PHE A 259 -13.86 48.31 27.34
N LEU A 260 -13.87 47.63 28.51
CA LEU A 260 -13.40 46.29 28.92
C LEU A 260 -12.93 45.28 27.86
#